data_AF-A0A556MFU9-F1
#
_entry.id   AF-A0A556MFU9-F1
#
_cell.length_a   1.000
_cell.length_b   1.000
_cell.length_c   1.000
_cell.angle_alpha   90.00
_cell.angle_beta   90.00
_cell.angle_gamma   90.00
#
_symmetry.space_group_name_H-M   'P 1'
#
loop_
_entity.id
_entity.type
_entity.pdbx_description
1 polymer ?
#
loop_
_entity_poly.entity_id
_entity_poly.type
_entity_poly.pdbx_seq_one_letter_code
_entity_poly.pdbx_strand_id
1 'polypeptide(L)'
;MTTSWNETRQIEAHIMGTANTGDALLFEAKLMLDNDLADKVTWQQKTYETIQQFGRRQLKKEIEQVHQQLFTQHEHTGFAQKIRRLFSKQ
;
A
#
# COMPACT_ATOMS: atom_id res chain seq x y z
N MET A 1 -14.40 -10.24 -25.69
CA MET A 1 -13.59 -10.43 -24.46
C MET A 1 -13.83 -9.28 -23.50
N THR A 2 -15.03 -9.23 -22.91
CA THR A 2 -15.49 -8.19 -21.96
C THR A 2 -15.64 -8.73 -20.53
N THR A 3 -15.50 -10.06 -20.37
CA THR A 3 -15.70 -10.78 -19.10
C THR A 3 -14.53 -10.63 -18.15
N SER A 4 -13.28 -10.70 -18.65
CA SER A 4 -12.08 -10.60 -17.81
C SER A 4 -11.92 -9.21 -17.15
N TRP A 5 -12.21 -8.12 -17.87
CA TRP A 5 -12.15 -6.75 -17.30
C TRP A 5 -13.20 -6.52 -16.21
N ASN A 6 -14.42 -7.03 -16.40
CA ASN A 6 -15.46 -6.93 -15.38
C ASN A 6 -15.12 -7.74 -14.14
N GLU A 7 -14.48 -8.91 -14.31
CA GLU A 7 -14.02 -9.75 -13.21
C GLU A 7 -12.93 -9.04 -12.40
N THR A 8 -11.89 -8.49 -13.06
CA THR A 8 -10.84 -7.72 -12.37
C THR A 8 -11.44 -6.56 -11.57
N ARG A 9 -12.39 -5.81 -12.15
CA ARG A 9 -13.06 -4.71 -11.44
C ARG A 9 -13.85 -5.18 -10.22
N GLN A 10 -14.51 -6.33 -10.30
CA GLN A 10 -15.25 -6.92 -9.16
C GLN A 10 -14.29 -7.39 -8.07
N ILE A 11 -13.17 -8.01 -8.44
CA ILE A 11 -12.09 -8.39 -7.52
C ILE A 11 -11.54 -7.13 -6.82
N GLU A 12 -11.26 -6.06 -7.56
CA GLU A 12 -10.78 -4.79 -7.00
C GLU A 12 -11.79 -4.19 -6.02
N ALA A 13 -13.07 -4.13 -6.40
CA ALA A 13 -14.11 -3.60 -5.54
C ALA A 13 -14.27 -4.41 -4.25
N HIS A 14 -14.11 -5.73 -4.33
CA HIS A 14 -14.12 -6.62 -3.16
C HIS A 14 -12.90 -6.39 -2.27
N ILE A 15 -11.68 -6.43 -2.81
CA ILE A 15 -10.43 -6.22 -2.05
C ILE A 15 -10.41 -4.85 -1.37
N MET A 16 -10.90 -3.81 -2.06
CA MET A 16 -10.90 -2.43 -1.55
C MET A 16 -12.12 -2.12 -0.66
N GLY A 17 -13.08 -3.04 -0.54
CA GLY A 17 -14.31 -2.82 0.22
C GLY A 17 -15.20 -1.69 -0.33
N THR A 18 -15.14 -1.44 -1.65
CA THR A 18 -15.89 -0.35 -2.31
C THR A 18 -17.16 -0.82 -3.02
N ALA A 19 -17.42 -2.12 -3.05
CA ALA A 19 -18.66 -2.67 -3.55
C ALA A 19 -19.86 -2.29 -2.65
N ASN A 20 -21.04 -2.11 -3.24
CA ASN A 20 -22.26 -2.00 -2.45
C ASN A 20 -22.59 -3.35 -1.79
N THR A 21 -23.44 -3.34 -0.77
CA THR A 21 -23.74 -4.56 0.02
C THR A 21 -24.31 -5.71 -0.81
N GLY A 22 -25.17 -5.42 -1.79
CA GLY A 22 -25.75 -6.46 -2.64
C GLY A 22 -24.72 -7.14 -3.53
N ASP A 23 -23.88 -6.34 -4.19
CA ASP A 23 -22.79 -6.82 -5.04
C ASP A 23 -21.73 -7.55 -4.24
N ALA A 24 -21.42 -7.09 -3.03
CA ALA A 24 -20.49 -7.75 -2.12
C ALA A 24 -20.98 -9.15 -1.73
N LEU A 25 -22.23 -9.29 -1.29
CA LEU A 25 -22.82 -10.59 -0.93
C LEU A 25 -22.88 -11.55 -2.12
N LEU A 26 -23.25 -11.05 -3.31
CA LEU A 26 -23.26 -11.86 -4.52
C LEU A 26 -21.85 -12.33 -4.90
N PHE A 27 -20.85 -11.46 -4.74
CA PHE A 27 -19.46 -11.80 -5.01
C PHE A 27 -18.91 -12.81 -4.01
N GLU A 28 -19.21 -12.67 -2.72
CA GLU A 28 -18.87 -13.65 -1.69
C GLU A 28 -19.46 -15.04 -1.98
N ALA A 29 -20.73 -15.10 -2.39
CA ALA A 29 -21.34 -16.35 -2.81
C ALA A 29 -20.63 -16.99 -4.01
N LYS A 30 -20.20 -16.18 -4.99
CA LYS A 30 -19.42 -16.66 -6.13
C LYS A 30 -18.06 -17.21 -5.70
N LEU A 31 -17.36 -16.54 -4.79
CA LEU A 31 -16.06 -17.02 -4.28
C LEU A 31 -16.16 -18.39 -3.61
N MET A 32 -17.27 -18.69 -2.95
CA MET A 32 -17.49 -20.00 -2.34
C MET A 32 -17.73 -21.13 -3.36
N LEU A 33 -18.17 -20.79 -4.57
CA LEU A 33 -18.55 -21.75 -5.61
C LEU A 33 -17.49 -21.90 -6.71
N ASP A 34 -16.66 -20.88 -6.91
CA ASP A 34 -15.67 -20.79 -7.99
C ASP A 34 -14.26 -20.68 -7.40
N ASN A 35 -13.56 -21.82 -7.38
CA ASN A 35 -12.18 -21.90 -6.88
C ASN A 35 -11.20 -21.09 -7.75
N ASP A 36 -11.43 -21.01 -9.06
CA ASP A 36 -10.56 -20.25 -9.96
C ASP A 36 -10.68 -18.74 -9.66
N LEU A 37 -11.89 -18.27 -9.36
CA LEU A 37 -12.12 -16.90 -8.91
C LEU A 37 -11.46 -16.62 -7.55
N ALA A 38 -11.56 -17.56 -6.60
CA ALA A 38 -10.92 -17.44 -5.29
C ALA A 38 -9.38 -17.34 -5.40
N ASP A 39 -8.78 -18.14 -6.27
CA ASP A 39 -7.35 -18.09 -6.56
C ASP A 39 -6.94 -16.74 -7.17
N LYS A 40 -7.72 -16.21 -8.12
CA LYS A 40 -7.47 -14.87 -8.69
C LYS A 40 -7.52 -13.77 -7.64
N VAL A 41 -8.51 -13.78 -6.74
CA VAL A 41 -8.57 -12.82 -5.62
C VAL A 41 -7.33 -12.92 -4.75
N THR A 42 -6.94 -14.14 -4.38
CA THR A 42 -5.76 -14.39 -3.54
C THR A 42 -4.48 -13.85 -4.19
N TRP A 43 -4.27 -14.13 -5.47
CA TRP A 43 -3.08 -13.64 -6.19
C TRP A 43 -3.07 -12.13 -6.38
N GLN A 44 -4.24 -11.51 -6.62
CA GLN A 44 -4.33 -10.06 -6.74
C GLN A 44 -4.07 -9.37 -5.39
N GLN A 45 -4.61 -9.89 -4.29
CA GLN A 45 -4.30 -9.41 -2.94
C GLN A 45 -2.81 -9.55 -2.62
N LYS A 46 -2.21 -10.69 -2.95
CA LYS A 46 -0.77 -10.92 -2.73
C LYS A 46 0.11 -9.95 -3.53
N THR A 47 -0.29 -9.66 -4.76
CA THR A 47 0.37 -8.68 -5.62
C THR A 47 0.35 -7.29 -4.97
N TYR A 48 -0.81 -6.84 -4.50
CA TYR A 48 -0.92 -5.53 -3.83
C TYR A 48 -0.12 -5.46 -2.54
N GLU A 49 -0.15 -6.49 -1.70
CA GLU A 49 0.71 -6.56 -0.50
C GLU A 49 2.19 -6.42 -0.86
N THR A 50 2.64 -7.10 -1.90
CA THR A 50 4.03 -7.08 -2.35
C THR A 50 4.43 -5.69 -2.84
N ILE A 51 3.59 -5.06 -3.66
CA ILE A 51 3.81 -3.69 -4.15
C ILE A 51 3.85 -2.71 -2.96
N GLN A 52 2.92 -2.82 -2.03
CA GLN A 52 2.86 -1.95 -0.85
C GLN A 52 4.12 -2.10 0.01
N GLN A 53 4.56 -3.34 0.28
CA GLN A 53 5.77 -3.59 1.05
C GLN A 53 7.01 -3.03 0.37
N PHE A 54 7.12 -3.21 -0.95
CA PHE A 54 8.22 -2.65 -1.72
C PHE A 54 8.22 -1.12 -1.65
N GLY A 55 7.06 -0.48 -1.88
CA GLY A 55 6.90 0.97 -1.76
C GLY A 55 7.29 1.50 -0.38
N ARG A 56 6.88 0.81 0.69
CA ARG A 56 7.26 1.19 2.07
C ARG A 56 8.77 1.11 2.31
N ARG A 57 9.44 0.08 1.77
CA ARG A 57 10.91 -0.04 1.88
C ARG A 57 11.60 1.07 1.11
N GLN A 58 11.10 1.42 -0.07
CA GLN A 58 11.65 2.50 -0.88
C GLN A 58 11.49 3.86 -0.19
N LEU A 59 10.28 4.17 0.29
CA LEU A 59 10.02 5.41 1.03
C LEU A 59 10.89 5.52 2.29
N LYS A 60 11.08 4.42 3.02
CA LYS A 60 11.97 4.39 4.18
C LYS A 60 13.41 4.74 3.79
N LYS A 61 13.93 4.19 2.69
CA LYS A 61 15.28 4.52 2.20
C LYS A 61 15.41 5.99 1.85
N GLU A 62 14.41 6.57 1.19
CA GLU A 62 14.41 7.99 0.82
C GLU A 62 14.42 8.89 2.07
N ILE A 63 13.58 8.58 3.06
CA ILE A 63 13.56 9.29 4.35
C ILE A 63 14.92 9.18 5.05
N GLU A 64 15.53 7.99 5.08
CA GLU A 64 16.85 7.78 5.67
C GLU A 64 17.93 8.58 4.93
N GLN A 65 17.90 8.63 3.61
CA GLN A 65 18.84 9.43 2.81
C GLN A 65 18.72 10.93 3.12
N VAL A 66 17.49 11.45 3.14
CA VAL A 66 17.23 12.86 3.51
C VAL A 66 17.69 13.14 4.94
N HIS A 67 17.43 12.23 5.88
CA HIS A 67 17.91 12.36 7.25
C HIS A 67 19.45 12.38 7.32
N GLN A 68 20.14 11.48 6.60
CA GLN A 68 21.60 11.48 6.56
C GLN A 68 22.13 12.79 5.98
N GLN A 69 21.58 13.27 4.87
CA GLN A 69 21.98 14.55 4.27
C GLN A 69 21.84 15.70 5.29
N LEU A 70 20.65 15.87 5.87
CA LEU A 70 20.34 17.00 6.75
C LEU A 70 21.11 16.98 8.08
N PHE A 71 21.42 15.81 8.63
CA PHE A 71 21.98 15.69 9.98
C PHE A 71 23.47 15.31 10.04
N THR A 72 24.09 14.96 8.91
CA THR A 72 25.53 14.61 8.86
C THR A 72 26.37 15.54 7.97
N GLN A 73 25.79 16.16 6.93
CA GLN A 73 26.57 17.04 6.06
C GLN A 73 26.79 18.41 6.72
N HIS A 74 28.02 18.93 6.58
CA HIS A 74 28.42 20.18 7.23
C HIS A 74 27.56 21.38 6.78
N GLU A 75 27.07 21.37 5.53
CA GLU A 75 26.21 22.42 4.94
C GLU A 75 24.88 22.60 5.68
N HIS A 76 24.38 21.56 6.37
CA HIS A 76 23.08 21.56 7.04
C HIS A 76 23.15 21.63 8.57
N THR A 77 24.34 21.84 9.14
CA THR A 77 24.57 21.84 10.60
C THR A 77 23.65 22.80 11.36
N GLY A 78 23.43 24.01 10.84
CA GLY A 78 22.55 25.00 11.47
C GLY A 78 21.08 24.57 11.52
N PHE A 79 20.60 23.89 10.48
CA PHE A 79 19.26 23.31 10.46
C PHE A 79 19.14 22.14 11.45
N ALA A 80 20.09 21.21 11.42
CA ALA A 80 20.14 20.08 12.33
C ALA A 80 20.12 20.51 13.81
N GLN A 81 20.88 21.55 14.17
CA GLN A 81 20.90 22.11 15.52
C GLN A 81 19.56 22.74 15.92
N LYS A 82 18.89 23.49 15.02
CA LYS A 82 17.56 24.04 15.28
C LYS A 82 16.54 22.95 15.58
N ILE A 83 16.52 21.89 14.76
CA ILE A 83 15.63 20.75 14.97
C ILE A 83 15.93 20.06 16.30
N ARG A 84 17.19 19.73 16.60
CA ARG A 84 17.57 19.12 17.89
C ARG A 84 17.14 19.98 19.08
N ARG A 85 17.25 21.31 18.99
CA ARG A 85 16.79 22.23 20.04
C ARG A 85 15.29 22.17 20.28
N LEU A 86 14.47 22.07 19.23
CA LEU A 86 13.01 21.93 19.35
C LEU A 86 12.62 20.69 20.15
N PHE A 87 13.35 19.59 19.99
CA PHE A 87 13.08 18.32 20.66
C PHE A 87 13.86 18.12 21.96
N SER A 88 14.74 19.05 22.36
CA SER A 88 15.59 18.95 23.56
C SER A 88 14.97 19.50 24.86
N LYS A 89 13.75 20.05 24.80
CA LYS A 89 13.07 20.68 25.96
C LYS A 89 11.95 19.82 26.56
N GLN A 90 12.09 18.50 26.52
CA GLN A 90 11.27 17.58 27.31
C GLN A 90 12.05 17.03 28.50
#